data_AF-A0A921BMN8-F1
#
_entry.id   AF-A0A921BMN8-F1
#
_cell.length_a   1.000
_cell.length_b   1.000
_cell.length_c   1.000
_cell.angle_alpha   90.00
_cell.angle_beta   90.00
_cell.angle_gamma   90.00
#
_symmetry.space_group_name_H-M   'P 1'
#
loop_
_entity.id
_entity.type
_entity.pdbx_description
1 polymer ?
#
loop_
_entity_poly.entity_id
_entity_poly.type
_entity_poly.pdbx_seq_one_letter_code
_entity_poly.pdbx_strand_id
1 'polypeptide(L)' 'MTAGVSPLDRLVAEAEIRQLVARYAVATDRRDLDALVALFVPDVHVGRDASGRDALRKSFDGQLGPSG' A
#
# COMPACT_ATOMS: atom_id res chain seq x y z
N MET A 1 5.45 13.09 29.18
CA MET A 1 4.43 12.11 29.60
C MET A 1 3.94 11.40 28.36
N THR A 2 4.59 10.31 27.94
CA THR A 2 4.11 9.49 26.83
C THR A 2 2.92 8.69 27.35
N ALA A 3 1.71 9.24 27.23
CA ALA A 3 0.51 8.45 27.42
C ALA A 3 0.61 7.29 26.42
N GLY A 4 0.63 6.05 26.93
CA GLY A 4 0.60 4.88 26.07
C GLY A 4 -0.64 4.91 25.17
N VAL A 5 -0.53 4.35 23.97
CA VAL A 5 -1.64 4.20 23.01
C VAL A 5 -2.87 3.68 23.76
N SER A 6 -4.01 4.39 23.66
CA SER A 6 -5.22 3.97 24.37
C SER A 6 -5.77 2.66 23.79
N PRO A 7 -6.57 1.88 24.54
CA PRO A 7 -7.21 0.69 24.01
C PRO A 7 -8.06 0.96 22.75
N LEU A 8 -8.70 2.12 22.68
CA LEU A 8 -9.48 2.55 21.52
C LEU A 8 -8.58 2.85 20.33
N ASP A 9 -7.47 3.58 20.52
CA ASP A 9 -6.50 3.86 19.45
C ASP A 9 -5.90 2.57 18.89
N ARG A 10 -5.67 1.57 19.74
CA ARG A 10 -5.20 0.25 19.31
C ARG A 10 -6.21 -0.48 18.44
N LEU A 11 -7.49 -0.45 18.80
CA LEU A 11 -8.57 -1.06 18.00
C LEU A 11 -8.76 -0.33 16.67
N VAL A 12 -8.66 1.00 16.66
CA VAL A 12 -8.71 1.80 15.44
C VAL A 12 -7.55 1.46 14.52
N ALA A 13 -6.32 1.42 15.04
CA ALA A 13 -5.15 1.04 14.26
C ALA A 13 -5.28 -0.37 13.67
N GLU A 14 -5.79 -1.34 14.44
CA GLU A 14 -6.05 -2.68 13.96
C GLU A 14 -7.09 -2.69 12.82
N ALA A 15 -8.18 -1.93 12.98
CA ALA A 15 -9.20 -1.80 11.95
C ALA A 15 -8.65 -1.14 10.67
N GLU A 16 -7.81 -0.11 10.80
CA GLU A 16 -7.16 0.55 9.67
C GLU A 16 -6.22 -0.38 8.90
N ILE A 17 -5.44 -1.22 9.60
CA ILE A 17 -4.58 -2.24 8.96
C ILE A 17 -5.43 -3.27 8.23
N ARG A 18 -6.53 -3.75 8.83
CA ARG A 18 -7.46 -4.69 8.17
C ARG A 18 -8.08 -4.07 6.91
N GLN A 19 -8.49 -2.82 6.97
CA GLN A 19 -9.02 -2.07 5.83
C GLN A 19 -7.96 -1.86 4.74
N LEU A 20 -6.71 -1.58 5.12
CA LEU A 20 -5.59 -1.47 4.18
C LEU A 20 -5.38 -2.77 3.39
N VAL A 21 -5.34 -3.91 4.08
CA VAL A 21 -5.21 -5.24 3.44
C VAL A 21 -6.38 -5.52 2.50
N ALA A 22 -7.61 -5.21 2.91
CA ALA A 22 -8.79 -5.39 2.06
C ALA A 22 -8.72 -4.53 0.79
N ARG A 23 -8.35 -3.26 0.91
CA ARG A 23 -8.18 -2.36 -0.25
C ARG A 23 -7.06 -2.82 -1.18
N TYR A 24 -5.96 -3.33 -0.62
CA TYR A 24 -4.86 -3.89 -1.40
C TYR A 24 -5.31 -5.07 -2.25
N ALA A 25 -6.03 -6.03 -1.66
CA ALA A 25 -6.56 -7.20 -2.38
C ALA A 25 -7.47 -6.77 -3.53
N VAL A 26 -8.42 -5.88 -3.26
CA VAL A 26 -9.36 -5.38 -4.28
C VAL A 26 -8.65 -4.63 -5.41
N ALA A 27 -7.67 -3.78 -5.11
CA ALA A 27 -6.90 -3.06 -6.13
C ALA A 27 -6.08 -4.01 -6.99
N THR A 28 -5.47 -5.03 -6.37
CA THR A 28 -4.69 -6.06 -7.06
C THR A 28 -5.57 -6.91 -7.99
N ASP A 29 -6.72 -7.39 -7.51
CA ASP A 29 -7.66 -8.21 -8.29
C ASP A 29 -8.21 -7.45 -9.52
N ARG A 30 -8.48 -6.16 -9.37
CA ARG A 30 -8.92 -5.28 -10.47
C ARG A 30 -7.78 -4.88 -11.41
N ARG A 31 -6.53 -5.18 -11.06
CA ARG A 31 -5.32 -4.65 -11.71
C ARG A 31 -5.32 -3.13 -11.82
N ASP A 32 -5.90 -2.47 -10.82
CA ASP A 32 -5.92 -1.01 -10.71
C ASP A 32 -4.62 -0.56 -10.04
N LEU A 33 -3.61 -0.31 -10.87
CA LEU A 33 -2.28 0.09 -10.41
C LEU A 33 -2.31 1.46 -9.72
N ASP A 34 -3.18 2.37 -10.16
CA ASP A 34 -3.33 3.71 -9.58
C ASP A 34 -3.86 3.62 -8.14
N ALA A 35 -4.90 2.82 -7.93
CA ALA A 35 -5.42 2.55 -6.59
C ALA A 35 -4.40 1.80 -5.72
N LEU A 36 -3.64 0.86 -6.30
CA LEU A 36 -2.65 0.08 -5.57
C LEU A 36 -1.50 0.95 -5.03
N VAL A 37 -0.90 1.81 -5.86
CA VAL A 37 0.21 2.68 -5.44
C VAL A 37 -0.23 3.79 -4.48
N ALA A 38 -1.50 4.21 -4.54
CA ALA A 38 -2.05 5.19 -3.61
C ALA A 38 -2.10 4.69 -2.16
N LEU A 39 -2.13 3.36 -1.93
CA LEU A 39 -2.08 2.76 -0.60
C LEU A 39 -0.70 2.86 0.07
N PHE A 40 0.34 3.16 -0.71
CA PHE A 40 1.70 3.31 -0.22
C PHE A 40 2.02 4.77 0.11
N VAL A 41 3.00 4.95 0.99
CA VAL A 41 3.55 6.27 1.31
C VAL A 41 4.18 6.92 0.07
N PRO A 42 4.15 8.26 -0.05
CA PRO A 42 4.68 8.96 -1.23
C PRO A 42 6.15 8.68 -1.53
N ASP A 43 6.94 8.37 -0.50
CA ASP A 43 8.38 8.12 -0.49
C ASP A 43 8.73 6.62 -0.40
N VAL A 44 7.82 5.74 -0.82
CA VAL A 44 8.03 4.30 -0.83
C VAL A 44 9.29 3.93 -1.62
N HIS A 45 10.16 3.12 -1.02
CA HIS A 45 11.37 2.66 -1.70
C HIS A 45 11.05 1.41 -2.52
N VAL A 46 11.50 1.40 -3.77
CA VAL A 46 11.26 0.36 -4.77
C VAL A 46 12.61 -0.20 -5.18
N GLY A 47 13.03 -1.26 -4.49
CA GLY A 47 14.36 -1.83 -4.68
C GLY A 47 15.46 -0.93 -4.11
N ARG A 48 16.63 -0.93 -4.78
CA ARG A 48 17.84 -0.27 -4.27
C ARG A 48 17.97 1.20 -4.70
N ASP A 49 17.51 1.52 -5.91
CA ASP A 49 17.86 2.79 -6.58
C ASP A 49 16.63 3.64 -6.95
N ALA A 50 15.41 3.14 -6.70
CA ALA A 50 14.19 3.84 -7.08
C ALA A 50 13.28 4.06 -5.86
N SER A 51 12.59 5.19 -5.85
CA SER A 51 11.62 5.54 -4.80
C SER A 51 10.45 6.31 -5.40
N GLY A 52 9.31 6.27 -4.72
CA GLY A 52 8.09 6.97 -5.08
C GLY A 52 7.03 6.09 -5.72
N ARG A 53 5.80 6.60 -5.69
CA ARG A 53 4.62 5.90 -6.25
C ARG A 53 4.75 5.62 -7.75
N ASP A 54 5.40 6.51 -8.51
CA ASP A 54 5.61 6.33 -9.94
C ASP A 54 6.57 5.16 -10.25
N ALA A 55 7.64 5.03 -9.46
CA ALA A 55 8.55 3.89 -9.57
C ALA A 55 7.85 2.59 -9.19
N LEU A 56 7.00 2.63 -8.15
CA LEU A 56 6.24 1.47 -7.69
C LEU A 56 5.23 1.03 -8.75
N ARG A 57 4.55 1.99 -9.40
CA ARG A 57 3.62 1.74 -10.50
C ARG A 57 4.30 0.96 -11.62
N LYS A 58 5.48 1.42 -12.07
CA LYS A 58 6.26 0.73 -13.13
C LYS A 58 6.67 -0.68 -12.72
N SER A 59 7.02 -0.88 -11.44
CA SER A 59 7.35 -2.21 -10.93
C SER A 59 6.16 -3.17 -10.96
N PHE A 60 4.97 -2.69 -10.55
CA PHE A 60 3.75 -3.49 -10.61
C PHE A 60 3.25 -3.71 -12.04
N ASP A 61 3.41 -2.74 -12.94
CA ASP A 61 3.06 -2.89 -14.35
C ASP A 61 3.85 -4.05 -15.00
N GLY A 62 5.13 -4.20 -14.66
CA GLY A 62 5.94 -5.34 -15.13
C GLY A 62 5.57 -6.71 -14.50
N GLN A 63 4.94 -6.73 -13.33
CA GLN A 63 4.58 -7.97 -12.61
C GLN A 63 3.13 -8.42 -12.85
N LEU A 64 2.22 -7.45 -13.00
CA LEU A 64 0.77 -7.64 -13.08
C LEU A 64 0.19 -7.20 -14.42
N GLY A 65 1.02 -6.60 -15.29
CA GLY A 65 0.67 -6.31 -16.68
C GLY A 65 0.35 -7.60 -17.44
N PRO A 66 -0.25 -7.49 -18.63
CA PRO A 66 -0.59 -8.65 -19.44
C PRO A 66 0.70 -9.40 -19.76
N SER A 67 0.94 -10.49 -19.04
CA SER A 67 1.84 -11.54 -19.48
C SER A 67 1.32 -11.98 -20.85
N GLY A 68 2.03 -11.58 -21.91
CA GLY A 68 1.84 -12.17 -23.23
C GLY A 68 2.08 -13.66 -23.21
#